data_AF-A0A6P0S982-F1
#
_entry.id   AF-A0A6P0S982-F1
#
_cell.length_a   1.000
_cell.length_b   1.000
_cell.length_c   1.000
_cell.angle_alpha   90.00
_cell.angle_beta   90.00
_cell.angle_gamma   90.00
#
_symmetry.space_group_name_H-M   'P 1'
#
loop_
_entity.id
_entity.type
_entity.pdbx_description
1 polymer ?
#
loop_
_entity_poly.entity_id
_entity_poly.type
_entity_poly.pdbx_seq_one_letter_code
_entity_poly.pdbx_strand_id
1 'polypeptide(L)'
;VLSESLKGLGARHVKYGALPEHYPLVGNSLLKTFEQYLGTNWKEEVKQAWVDAYGAITTLMLEGAEYTTEEVALEKPAEDS
;
A
#
# COMPACT_ATOMS: atom_id res chain seq x y z
N VAL A 1 4.96 18.17 -5.55
CA VAL A 1 4.55 17.56 -6.83
C VAL A 1 3.99 16.15 -6.64
N LEU A 2 4.72 15.23 -5.99
CA LEU A 2 4.24 13.84 -5.80
C LEU A 2 2.96 13.74 -4.93
N SER A 3 2.88 14.49 -3.84
CA SER A 3 1.72 14.49 -2.93
C SER A 3 0.40 14.83 -3.66
N GLU A 4 0.34 15.96 -4.36
CA GLU A 4 -0.84 16.36 -5.16
C GLU A 4 -1.21 15.32 -6.23
N SER A 5 -0.21 14.69 -6.85
CA SER A 5 -0.45 13.67 -7.87
C SER A 5 -1.09 12.42 -7.28
N LEU A 6 -0.64 11.97 -6.10
CA LEU A 6 -1.19 10.82 -5.38
C LEU A 6 -2.59 11.10 -4.83
N LYS A 7 -2.83 12.30 -4.29
CA LYS A 7 -4.17 12.72 -3.88
C LYS A 7 -5.14 12.71 -5.06
N GLY A 8 -4.75 13.30 -6.19
CA GLY A 8 -5.54 13.25 -7.41
C GLY A 8 -5.76 11.84 -7.96
N LEU A 9 -4.81 10.92 -7.75
CA LEU A 9 -4.96 9.51 -8.11
C LEU A 9 -6.00 8.81 -7.22
N GLY A 10 -5.96 9.05 -5.91
CA GLY A 10 -6.94 8.55 -4.94
C GLY A 10 -8.36 8.98 -5.27
N ALA A 11 -8.57 10.27 -5.52
CA ALA A 11 -9.86 10.83 -5.94
C ALA A 11 -10.47 10.14 -7.18
N ARG A 12 -9.62 9.64 -8.09
CA ARG A 12 -10.07 8.87 -9.26
C ARG A 12 -10.34 7.40 -8.92
N HIS A 13 -9.52 6.78 -8.08
CA HIS A 13 -9.67 5.37 -7.72
C HIS A 13 -10.99 5.08 -7.02
N VAL A 14 -11.46 5.99 -6.17
CA VAL A 14 -12.80 5.88 -5.55
C VAL A 14 -13.91 5.85 -6.60
N LYS A 15 -13.80 6.69 -7.64
CA LYS A 15 -14.77 6.71 -8.75
C LYS A 15 -14.76 5.41 -9.55
N TYR A 16 -13.69 4.62 -9.48
CA TYR A 16 -13.58 3.30 -10.09
C TYR A 16 -14.08 2.17 -9.17
N GLY A 17 -14.47 2.47 -7.93
CA GLY A 17 -14.93 1.50 -6.94
C GLY A 17 -13.83 0.97 -6.02
N ALA A 18 -12.67 1.63 -5.94
CA ALA A 18 -11.68 1.31 -4.92
C ALA A 18 -12.21 1.71 -3.53
N LEU A 19 -12.19 0.77 -2.59
CA LEU A 19 -12.54 0.97 -1.19
C LEU A 19 -11.27 0.99 -0.33
N PRO A 20 -11.29 1.64 0.85
CA PRO A 20 -10.17 1.62 1.80
C PRO A 20 -9.62 0.21 2.07
N GLU A 21 -10.49 -0.78 2.21
CA GLU A 21 -10.15 -2.18 2.50
C GLU A 21 -9.40 -2.88 1.35
N HIS A 22 -9.44 -2.33 0.14
CA HIS A 22 -8.71 -2.90 -0.99
C HIS A 22 -7.21 -2.60 -0.94
N TYR A 23 -6.79 -1.49 -0.31
CA TYR A 23 -5.39 -1.09 -0.24
C TYR A 23 -4.52 -2.13 0.49
N PRO A 24 -4.89 -2.68 1.67
CA PRO A 24 -4.05 -3.66 2.33
C PRO A 24 -3.93 -4.95 1.51
N LEU A 25 -4.99 -5.37 0.83
CA LEU A 25 -4.99 -6.55 -0.04
C LEU A 25 -4.03 -6.37 -1.24
N VAL A 26 -4.02 -5.18 -1.84
CA VAL A 26 -3.11 -4.84 -2.94
C VAL A 26 -1.67 -4.74 -2.44
N GLY A 27 -1.43 -4.09 -1.30
CA GLY A 27 -0.11 -4.00 -0.68
C GLY A 27 0.48 -5.37 -0.36
N ASN A 28 -0.31 -6.26 0.25
CA ASN A 28 0.11 -7.64 0.53
C ASN A 28 0.44 -8.41 -0.75
N SER A 29 -0.39 -8.27 -1.78
CA SER A 29 -0.15 -8.91 -3.09
C SER A 29 1.13 -8.40 -3.76
N LEU A 30 1.41 -7.10 -3.66
CA LEU A 30 2.62 -6.48 -4.17
C LEU A 30 3.87 -7.01 -3.46
N LEU A 31 3.87 -7.02 -2.14
CA LEU A 31 5.00 -7.50 -1.34
C LEU A 31 5.27 -8.98 -1.59
N LYS A 32 4.23 -9.81 -1.66
CA LYS A 32 4.34 -11.23 -2.02
C LYS A 32 4.93 -11.43 -3.41
N THR A 33 4.56 -10.57 -4.36
CA THR A 33 5.14 -10.61 -5.71
C THR A 33 6.63 -10.28 -5.65
N PHE A 34 7.04 -9.25 -4.92
CA PHE A 34 8.46 -8.91 -4.79
C PHE A 34 9.27 -10.00 -4.10
N GLU A 35 8.75 -10.61 -3.05
CA GLU A 35 9.37 -11.78 -2.41
C GLU A 35 9.64 -12.92 -3.42
N GLN A 36 8.65 -13.24 -4.26
CA GLN A 36 8.76 -14.31 -5.26
C GLN A 36 9.79 -14.01 -6.35
N TYR A 37 9.89 -12.77 -6.83
CA TYR A 37 10.72 -12.43 -7.99
C TYR A 37 12.11 -11.89 -7.64
N LEU A 38 12.30 -11.31 -6.45
CA LEU A 38 13.60 -10.78 -6.04
C LEU A 38 14.49 -11.84 -5.38
N GLY A 39 13.91 -12.93 -4.87
CA GLY A 39 14.66 -14.05 -4.29
C GLY A 39 15.66 -13.58 -3.23
N THR A 40 16.96 -13.84 -3.43
CA THR A 40 18.03 -13.44 -2.50
C THR A 40 18.20 -11.93 -2.34
N ASN A 41 17.64 -11.13 -3.26
CA ASN A 41 17.63 -9.67 -3.15
C ASN A 41 16.47 -9.15 -2.29
N TRP A 42 15.51 -10.00 -1.90
CA TRP A 42 14.44 -9.67 -0.96
C TRP A 42 14.94 -9.72 0.48
N LYS A 43 15.72 -8.71 0.86
CA LYS A 43 16.24 -8.52 2.22
C LYS A 43 15.22 -7.79 3.08
N GLU A 44 15.33 -7.93 4.40
CA GLU A 44 14.41 -7.27 5.35
C GLU A 44 14.35 -5.75 5.17
N GLU A 45 15.49 -5.11 4.90
CA GLU A 45 15.56 -3.67 4.60
C GLU A 45 14.76 -3.30 3.34
N VAL A 46 14.80 -4.16 2.30
CA VAL A 46 14.06 -3.94 1.05
C VAL A 46 12.56 -4.13 1.29
N LYS A 47 12.19 -5.16 2.06
CA LYS A 47 10.80 -5.39 2.48
C LYS A 47 10.26 -4.19 3.24
N GLN A 48 10.97 -3.72 4.26
CA GLN A 48 10.54 -2.58 5.07
C GLN A 48 10.44 -1.30 4.24
N ALA A 49 11.41 -1.03 3.35
CA ALA A 49 11.35 0.13 2.46
C ALA A 49 10.10 0.12 1.57
N TRP A 50 9.67 -1.05 1.09
CA TRP A 50 8.44 -1.17 0.29
C TRP A 50 7.16 -1.08 1.13
N VAL A 51 7.16 -1.61 2.36
CA VAL A 51 6.05 -1.42 3.32
C VAL A 51 5.85 0.07 3.59
N ASP A 52 6.92 0.79 3.90
CA ASP A 52 6.88 2.22 4.21
C ASP A 52 6.45 3.04 2.99
N ALA A 53 7.00 2.74 1.81
CA ALA A 53 6.64 3.40 0.57
C ALA A 53 5.17 3.19 0.21
N TYR A 54 4.68 1.95 0.30
CA TYR A 54 3.28 1.65 0.02
C TYR A 54 2.33 2.29 1.04
N GLY A 55 2.72 2.31 2.31
CA GLY A 55 1.99 3.01 3.37
C GLY A 55 1.87 4.50 3.09
N ALA A 56 2.97 5.17 2.74
CA ALA A 56 2.97 6.59 2.39
C ALA A 56 2.10 6.90 1.16
N ILE A 57 2.15 6.04 0.13
CA ILE A 57 1.30 6.15 -1.06
C ILE A 57 -0.18 6.02 -0.68
N THR A 58 -0.51 4.99 0.10
CA THR A 58 -1.87 4.69 0.54
C THR A 58 -2.45 5.85 1.35
N THR A 59 -1.70 6.38 2.32
CA THR A 59 -2.10 7.56 3.09
C THR A 59 -2.46 8.73 2.19
N LEU A 60 -1.60 9.09 1.23
CA LEU A 60 -1.85 10.23 0.34
C LEU A 60 -3.02 9.98 -0.61
N MET A 61 -3.21 8.75 -1.09
CA MET A 61 -4.35 8.41 -1.93
C MET A 61 -5.66 8.44 -1.15
N LEU A 62 -5.69 7.94 0.09
CA LEU A 62 -6.87 7.99 0.96
C LEU A 62 -7.22 9.43 1.35
N GLU A 63 -6.23 10.27 1.65
CA GLU A 63 -6.45 11.71 1.88
C GLU A 63 -7.14 12.37 0.67
N GLY A 64 -6.66 12.11 -0.55
CA GLY A 64 -7.27 12.65 -1.77
C GLY A 64 -8.62 12.04 -2.11
N ALA A 65 -8.94 10.89 -1.54
CA ALA A 65 -10.22 10.21 -1.62
C ALA A 65 -11.20 10.63 -0.51
N GLU A 66 -10.78 11.53 0.40
CA GLU A 66 -11.56 11.98 1.56
C GLU A 66 -11.88 10.86 2.58
N TYR A 67 -11.03 9.83 2.66
CA TYR A 67 -11.11 8.76 3.67
C TYR A 67 -10.15 9.00 4.84
N THR A 68 -10.50 8.47 6.02
CA THR A 68 -9.62 8.45 7.19
C THR A 68 -8.74 7.20 7.19
N THR A 69 -7.45 7.37 7.48
CA THR A 69 -6.44 6.29 7.44
C THR A 69 -6.56 5.24 8.54
N GLU A 70 -7.38 5.47 9.58
CA GLU A 70 -7.55 4.54 10.70
C GLU A 70 -8.14 3.16 10.29
N GLU A 71 -8.71 3.05 9.08
CA GLU A 71 -9.36 1.83 8.58
C GLU A 71 -8.43 0.91 7.76
N VAL A 72 -7.17 1.31 7.49
CA VAL A 72 -6.35 0.72 6.41
C VAL A 72 -4.95 0.33 6.90
N ALA A 73 -4.87 -0.56 7.88
CA ALA A 73 -3.60 -1.16 8.25
C ALA A 73 -3.26 -2.32 7.31
N LEU A 74 -2.05 -2.34 6.75
CA LEU A 74 -1.49 -3.56 6.14
C LEU A 74 -1.45 -4.65 7.21
N GLU A 75 -1.96 -5.84 6.90
CA GLU A 75 -1.84 -6.96 7.83
C GLU A 75 -0.35 -7.18 8.16
N LYS A 76 -0.05 -7.24 9.47
CA LYS A 76 1.26 -7.70 9.92
C LYS A 76 1.47 -9.11 9.36
N PRO A 77 2.68 -9.45 8.88
CA PRO A 77 2.96 -10.80 8.40
C PRO A 77 2.51 -11.80 9.46
N ALA A 78 1.72 -12.79 9.07
CA ALA A 78 1.42 -13.92 9.93
C ALA A 78 2.76 -14.48 10.43
N GLU A 79 2.96 -14.48 11.75
CA GLU A 79 3.98 -15.33 12.36
C GLU A 79 3.54 -16.76 12.07
N ASP A 80 4.11 -17.35 11.01
CA ASP A 80 3.90 -18.75 10.67
C ASP A 80 4.19 -19.60 11.92
N SER A 81 3.18 -20.39 12.33
CA SER A 81 3.30 -21.51 13.27
C SER A 81 3.64 -22.80 12.53
#